data_AF-A0A1Q3N0Q8-F1
#
_entry.id   AF-A0A1Q3N0Q8-F1
#
_cell.length_a   1.000
_cell.length_b   1.000
_cell.length_c   1.000
_cell.angle_alpha   90.00
_cell.angle_beta   90.00
_cell.angle_gamma   90.00
#
_symmetry.space_group_name_H-M   'P 1'
#
loop_
_entity.id
_entity.type
_entity.pdbx_description
1 polymer ?
#
loop_
_entity_poly.entity_id
_entity_poly.type
_entity_poly.pdbx_seq_one_letter_code
_entity_poly.pdbx_strand_id
1 'polypeptide(L)'
;MSMLINQGNVKLFIAHLFRKRNGTTPPPELLNSWSQIPDAEILGHLRNMTSQWGWTEAQLLAEINSFLNAQHPPDIQQTGSKPNPAPRPAYQQGPQQRPAPATPPPPRKRSYKWLLLILIPLLAAGGYVVYKNRQYNQLQRLYSVTDNVAVRNIHGENVGRMDIFTGPSSITSLREADAAIYNIVVDKEGNVSESRKLLTDDATFKDYLFGNEEKMVYVNKNYLTNSEDYSSIQKTVFSEISRYNKEMALIKSDIRKVIIGSLAMDGSLYNLHIKNPCGNNSTEYTSVIKHTLKDKKTIIVICKLSDNKFYKFKGLPDENRYFPPQVVQVKNPEGGNMIDIEAADLLFRFTNGSYFLYTCNKENTSFHAKFDETGDISYFTWSYDSL
;
A
#
# COMPACT_ATOMS: atom_id res chain seq x y z
N MET A 1 0.67 -9.16 33.05
CA MET A 1 -0.29 -8.65 32.05
C MET A 1 0.52 -8.03 30.93
N SER A 2 0.37 -8.48 29.69
CA SER A 2 1.04 -7.83 28.55
C SER A 2 0.40 -6.47 28.35
N MET A 3 1.12 -5.38 28.64
CA MET A 3 0.68 -4.05 28.22
C MET A 3 0.67 -4.03 26.68
N LEU A 4 -0.44 -3.60 26.10
CA LEU A 4 -0.58 -3.39 24.66
C LEU A 4 -0.70 -1.88 24.41
N ILE A 5 -0.39 -1.44 23.18
CA ILE A 5 -0.74 -0.09 22.74
C ILE A 5 -2.28 0.02 22.77
N ASN A 6 -2.78 1.09 23.35
CA ASN A 6 -4.19 1.41 23.54
C ASN A 6 -4.46 2.89 23.22
N GLN A 7 -5.71 3.32 23.28
CA GLN A 7 -6.13 4.70 23.02
C GLN A 7 -5.36 5.73 23.85
N GLY A 8 -4.98 5.39 25.08
CA GLY A 8 -4.26 6.28 25.99
C GLY A 8 -2.81 6.56 25.57
N ASN A 9 -2.15 5.63 24.87
CA ASN A 9 -0.72 5.74 24.51
C ASN A 9 -0.44 5.69 23.00
N VAL A 10 -1.44 5.42 22.15
CA VAL A 10 -1.26 5.28 20.69
C VAL A 10 -0.71 6.56 20.05
N LYS A 11 -1.15 7.75 20.48
CA LYS A 11 -0.60 9.03 19.97
C LYS A 11 0.91 9.13 20.17
N LEU A 12 1.38 8.80 21.38
CA LEU A 12 2.80 8.85 21.73
C LEU A 12 3.58 7.80 20.93
N PHE A 13 3.00 6.61 20.73
CA PHE A 13 3.63 5.57 19.94
C PHE A 13 3.74 5.94 18.46
N ILE A 14 2.70 6.51 17.85
CA ILE A 14 2.73 7.00 16.47
C ILE A 14 3.77 8.13 16.31
N ALA A 15 3.82 9.07 17.25
CA ALA A 15 4.84 10.11 17.25
C ALA A 15 6.27 9.55 17.35
N HIS A 16 6.48 8.54 18.20
CA HIS A 16 7.75 7.80 18.30
C HIS A 16 8.15 7.15 16.98
N LEU A 17 7.21 6.44 16.33
CA LEU A 17 7.46 5.77 15.04
C LEU A 17 7.84 6.76 13.94
N PHE A 18 7.09 7.86 13.80
CA PHE A 18 7.39 8.89 12.80
C PHE A 18 8.73 9.57 13.03
N ARG A 19 9.04 9.91 14.29
CA ARG A 19 10.34 10.50 14.63
C ARG A 19 11.49 9.55 14.32
N LYS A 20 11.35 8.27 14.67
CA LYS A 20 12.37 7.24 14.43
C LYS A 20 12.61 7.00 12.93
N ARG A 21 11.55 7.01 12.11
CA ARG A 21 11.63 6.69 10.68
C ARG A 21 11.99 7.90 9.82
N ASN A 22 11.32 9.03 10.04
CA ASN A 22 11.36 10.19 9.14
C ASN A 22 12.12 11.38 9.74
N GLY A 23 12.51 11.32 11.02
CA GLY A 23 13.15 12.44 11.73
C GLY A 23 12.21 13.61 12.02
N THR A 24 10.91 13.49 11.71
CA THR A 24 9.92 14.56 11.83
C THR A 24 8.79 14.19 12.80
N THR A 25 8.11 15.21 13.31
CA THR A 25 6.90 15.05 14.13
C THR A 25 5.70 14.86 13.18
N PRO A 26 4.81 13.88 13.43
CA PRO A 26 3.64 13.68 12.56
C PRO A 26 2.66 14.86 12.64
N PRO A 27 1.86 15.11 11.58
CA PRO A 27 0.81 16.13 11.59
C PRO A 27 -0.20 15.93 12.73
N PRO A 28 -0.72 16.99 13.35
CA PRO A 28 -1.70 16.90 14.44
C PRO A 28 -2.98 16.15 14.05
N GLU A 29 -3.42 16.29 12.80
CA GLU A 29 -4.60 15.65 12.24
C GLU A 29 -4.46 14.13 12.25
N LEU A 30 -3.27 13.63 11.89
CA LEU A 30 -2.94 12.21 11.95
C LEU A 30 -2.98 11.72 13.41
N LEU A 31 -2.33 12.41 14.34
CA LEU A 31 -2.37 11.99 15.75
C LEU A 31 -3.80 11.96 16.29
N ASN A 32 -4.64 12.91 15.89
CA ASN A 32 -6.04 12.95 16.31
C ASN A 32 -6.89 11.83 15.72
N SER A 33 -6.66 11.41 14.47
CA SER A 33 -7.37 10.27 13.89
C SER A 33 -7.07 8.97 14.66
N TRP A 34 -5.82 8.77 15.09
CA TRP A 34 -5.43 7.59 15.88
C TRP A 34 -6.08 7.51 17.26
N SER A 35 -6.41 8.64 17.91
CA SER A 35 -7.14 8.59 19.20
C SER A 35 -8.59 8.15 19.10
N GLN A 36 -9.19 8.21 17.91
CA GLN A 36 -10.59 7.82 17.71
C GLN A 36 -10.75 6.31 17.43
N ILE A 37 -9.65 5.59 17.22
CA ILE A 37 -9.66 4.16 16.90
C ILE A 37 -9.92 3.35 18.17
N PRO A 38 -10.89 2.43 18.20
CA PRO A 38 -11.12 1.53 19.34
C PRO A 38 -9.89 0.67 19.68
N ASP A 39 -9.63 0.41 20.96
CA ASP A 39 -8.48 -0.40 21.43
C ASP A 39 -8.32 -1.73 20.68
N ALA A 40 -9.43 -2.40 20.38
CA ALA A 40 -9.45 -3.68 19.68
C ALA A 40 -8.93 -3.61 18.23
N GLU A 41 -8.97 -2.43 17.61
CA GLU A 41 -8.61 -2.21 16.20
C GLU A 41 -7.21 -1.63 16.04
N ILE A 42 -6.65 -0.99 17.09
CA ILE A 42 -5.35 -0.31 17.04
C ILE A 42 -4.23 -1.19 16.49
N LEU A 43 -4.13 -2.44 16.94
CA LEU A 43 -3.07 -3.35 16.46
C LEU A 43 -3.22 -3.69 14.97
N GLY A 44 -4.46 -3.79 14.48
CA GLY A 44 -4.75 -4.01 13.06
C GLY A 44 -4.31 -2.81 12.21
N HIS A 45 -4.64 -1.60 12.64
CA HIS A 45 -4.20 -0.37 11.99
C HIS A 45 -2.67 -0.22 12.03
N LEU A 46 -2.04 -0.51 13.17
CA LEU A 46 -0.58 -0.45 13.30
C LEU A 46 0.09 -1.43 12.33
N ARG A 47 -0.39 -2.68 12.24
CA ARG A 47 0.13 -3.66 11.28
C ARG A 47 0.01 -3.16 9.85
N ASN A 48 -1.13 -2.57 9.47
CA ASN A 48 -1.33 -2.06 8.12
C ASN A 48 -0.42 -0.86 7.81
N MET A 49 -0.27 0.06 8.76
CA MET A 49 0.65 1.20 8.60
C MET A 49 2.10 0.73 8.48
N THR A 50 2.55 -0.17 9.36
CA THR A 50 3.95 -0.63 9.36
C THR A 50 4.25 -1.62 8.24
N SER A 51 3.26 -2.30 7.66
CA SER A 51 3.50 -3.17 6.50
C SER A 51 3.81 -2.34 5.24
N GLN A 52 3.17 -1.18 5.05
CA GLN A 52 3.52 -0.21 4.00
C GLN A 52 4.96 0.30 4.15
N TRP A 53 5.49 0.22 5.35
CA TRP A 53 6.84 0.60 5.72
C TRP A 53 7.89 -0.51 5.55
N GLY A 54 7.46 -1.70 5.11
CA GLY A 54 8.30 -2.88 4.95
C GLY A 54 8.60 -3.62 6.26
N TRP A 55 7.88 -3.32 7.35
CA TRP A 55 8.10 -4.01 8.62
C TRP A 55 7.33 -5.33 8.68
N THR A 56 7.99 -6.32 9.26
CA THR A 56 7.39 -7.58 9.67
C THR A 56 6.62 -7.42 10.98
N GLU A 57 5.69 -8.33 11.26
CA GLU A 57 4.95 -8.34 12.52
C GLU A 57 5.88 -8.47 13.73
N ALA A 58 6.95 -9.26 13.62
CA ALA A 58 7.94 -9.41 14.68
C ALA A 58 8.65 -8.09 14.99
N GLN A 59 8.97 -7.28 13.97
CA GLN A 59 9.57 -5.96 14.15
C GLN A 59 8.61 -4.98 14.80
N LEU A 60 7.32 -4.97 14.40
CA LEU A 60 6.31 -4.15 15.05
C LEU A 60 6.18 -4.51 16.54
N LEU A 61 6.07 -5.79 16.88
CA LEU A 61 5.95 -6.24 18.27
C LEU A 61 7.20 -5.91 19.09
N ALA A 62 8.39 -6.08 18.50
CA ALA A 62 9.65 -5.67 19.13
C ALA A 62 9.68 -4.16 19.44
N GLU A 63 9.20 -3.34 18.50
CA GLU A 63 9.15 -1.90 18.68
C GLU A 63 8.12 -1.47 19.73
N ILE A 64 6.94 -2.09 19.75
CA ILE A 64 5.91 -1.87 20.79
C ILE A 64 6.51 -2.15 22.17
N ASN A 65 7.18 -3.30 22.32
CA ASN A 65 7.81 -3.68 23.59
C ASN A 65 8.91 -2.69 23.98
N SER A 66 9.76 -2.28 23.03
CA SER A 66 10.81 -1.27 23.25
C SER A 66 10.22 0.05 23.75
N PHE A 67 9.16 0.53 23.10
CA PHE A 67 8.48 1.78 23.48
C PHE A 67 7.84 1.69 24.86
N LEU A 68 7.11 0.62 25.17
CA LEU A 68 6.45 0.45 26.46
C LEU A 68 7.45 0.33 27.61
N ASN A 69 8.58 -0.35 27.38
CA ASN A 69 9.68 -0.44 28.34
C ASN A 69 10.38 0.91 28.53
N ALA A 70 10.49 1.74 27.50
CA ALA A 70 11.05 3.09 27.61
C ALA A 70 10.14 4.07 28.37
N GLN A 71 8.83 3.81 28.40
CA GLN A 71 7.86 4.65 29.12
C GLN A 71 7.82 4.38 30.64
N HIS A 72 8.40 3.26 31.10
CA HIS A 72 8.49 2.92 32.51
C HIS A 72 9.97 2.83 32.92
N PRO A 73 10.50 3.80 33.67
CA PRO A 73 11.80 3.63 34.33
C PRO A 73 11.76 2.35 35.21
N PRO A 74 12.87 1.61 35.34
CA PRO A 74 12.89 0.40 36.14
C PRO A 74 12.59 0.76 37.61
N ASP A 75 11.42 0.35 38.09
CA ASP A 75 11.12 0.32 39.50
C ASP A 75 12.01 -0.74 40.17
N ILE A 76 12.63 -0.35 41.27
CA ILE A 76 13.64 -1.12 41.99
C ILE A 76 13.05 -2.46 42.45
N GLN A 77 13.69 -3.56 42.03
CA GLN A 77 13.35 -4.93 42.42
C GLN A 77 13.41 -5.13 43.94
N GLN A 78 12.30 -5.57 44.54
CA GLN A 78 12.33 -6.33 45.80
C GLN A 78 12.34 -7.82 45.49
N THR A 79 13.42 -8.47 45.92
CA THR A 79 13.62 -9.91 45.93
C THR A 79 12.90 -10.53 47.14
N GLY A 80 12.11 -11.58 46.91
CA GLY A 80 11.46 -12.36 47.95
C GLY A 80 11.40 -13.83 47.56
N SER A 81 12.14 -14.65 48.30
CA SER A 81 12.49 -16.05 48.05
C SER A 81 11.37 -17.09 48.28
N LYS A 82 11.51 -18.23 47.58
CA LYS A 82 10.76 -19.50 47.68
C LYS A 82 10.71 -20.07 49.12
N PRO A 83 9.75 -20.99 49.41
CA PRO A 83 10.17 -22.39 49.56
C PRO A 83 9.22 -23.45 48.93
N ASN A 84 9.84 -24.59 48.64
CA ASN A 84 9.31 -25.87 48.13
C ASN A 84 8.76 -26.75 49.28
N PRO A 85 7.75 -27.61 49.07
CA PRO A 85 7.93 -29.04 49.36
C PRO A 85 7.14 -29.97 48.40
N ALA A 86 7.76 -30.96 47.76
CA ALA A 86 8.05 -32.34 48.21
C ALA A 86 7.06 -33.39 47.65
N PRO A 87 7.53 -34.61 47.28
CA PRO A 87 6.77 -35.59 46.48
C PRO A 87 6.01 -36.61 47.35
N ARG A 88 4.87 -37.11 46.86
CA ARG A 88 4.10 -38.20 47.51
C ARG A 88 4.33 -39.57 46.85
N PRO A 89 4.21 -40.67 47.62
CA PRO A 89 4.69 -42.00 47.23
C PRO A 89 3.63 -42.86 46.54
N ALA A 90 4.14 -43.87 45.83
CA ALA A 90 3.40 -44.99 45.26
C ALA A 90 2.98 -46.01 46.34
N TYR A 91 1.84 -46.67 46.15
CA TYR A 91 1.49 -47.91 46.82
C TYR A 91 0.89 -48.94 45.85
N GLN A 92 1.26 -50.20 46.11
CA GLN A 92 1.03 -51.43 45.35
C GLN A 92 -0.31 -52.13 45.70
N GLN A 93 -0.78 -52.96 44.75
CA GLN A 93 -1.37 -54.32 44.84
C GLN A 93 -2.29 -54.68 46.03
N GLY A 94 -3.52 -55.17 45.77
CA GLY A 94 -3.81 -56.61 45.75
C GLY A 94 -5.21 -56.94 46.35
N PRO A 95 -5.71 -58.20 46.29
CA PRO A 95 -7.00 -58.56 45.67
C PRO A 95 -8.14 -58.92 46.64
N GLN A 96 -9.40 -58.97 46.16
CA GLN A 96 -10.39 -59.97 46.61
C GLN A 96 -11.63 -60.05 45.69
N GLN A 97 -11.77 -61.21 45.03
CA GLN A 97 -12.97 -61.65 44.32
C GLN A 97 -14.06 -62.08 45.30
N ARG A 98 -15.30 -61.63 45.07
CA ARG A 98 -16.53 -62.30 45.51
C ARG A 98 -17.36 -62.65 44.27
N PRO A 99 -17.93 -63.86 44.14
CA PRO A 99 -18.89 -64.14 43.09
C PRO A 99 -20.24 -63.52 43.47
N ALA A 100 -20.74 -62.61 42.62
CA ALA A 100 -22.09 -62.06 42.70
C ALA A 100 -23.02 -62.78 41.72
N PRO A 101 -24.33 -62.87 42.00
CA PRO A 101 -25.28 -63.73 41.30
C PRO A 101 -25.61 -63.20 39.90
N ALA A 102 -26.12 -64.09 39.05
CA ALA A 102 -26.51 -63.82 37.67
C ALA A 102 -27.50 -62.63 37.56
N THR A 103 -26.99 -61.50 37.07
CA THR A 103 -27.79 -60.35 36.65
C THR A 103 -28.54 -60.65 35.35
N PRO A 104 -29.80 -60.19 35.22
CA PRO A 104 -30.59 -60.33 33.99
C PRO A 104 -29.92 -59.60 32.81
N PRO A 105 -30.18 -60.04 31.56
CA PRO A 105 -29.51 -59.49 30.38
C PRO A 105 -29.75 -57.96 30.31
N PRO A 106 -28.68 -57.15 30.19
CA PRO A 106 -28.83 -55.71 30.15
C PRO A 106 -29.63 -55.31 28.91
N PRO A 107 -30.56 -54.33 29.03
CA PRO A 107 -31.27 -53.82 27.87
C PRO A 107 -30.25 -53.34 26.84
N ARG A 108 -30.40 -53.78 25.58
CA ARG A 108 -29.52 -53.38 24.47
C ARG A 108 -29.47 -51.86 24.41
N LYS A 109 -28.40 -51.26 24.97
CA LYS A 109 -28.11 -49.83 24.84
C LYS A 109 -27.94 -49.56 23.34
N ARG A 110 -28.96 -48.97 22.71
CA ARG A 110 -28.84 -48.43 21.35
C ARG A 110 -27.64 -47.51 21.34
N SER A 111 -26.61 -47.91 20.63
CA SER A 111 -25.31 -47.25 20.65
C SER A 111 -25.42 -45.92 19.92
N TYR A 112 -25.49 -44.82 20.68
CA TYR A 112 -25.41 -43.44 20.16
C TYR A 112 -24.08 -43.13 19.46
N LYS A 113 -23.14 -44.08 19.39
CA LYS A 113 -21.86 -43.92 18.68
C LYS A 113 -22.05 -43.62 17.19
N TRP A 114 -23.11 -44.15 16.55
CA TRP A 114 -23.41 -43.81 15.15
C TRP A 114 -23.87 -42.35 14.97
N LEU A 115 -24.65 -41.82 15.92
CA LEU A 115 -25.01 -40.40 15.94
C LEU A 115 -23.77 -39.51 16.13
N LEU A 116 -22.83 -39.91 16.99
CA LEU A 116 -21.55 -39.21 17.14
C LEU A 116 -20.69 -39.24 15.86
N LEU A 117 -20.69 -40.34 15.11
CA LEU A 117 -19.98 -40.46 13.84
C LEU A 117 -20.53 -39.52 12.74
N ILE A 118 -21.82 -39.16 12.80
CA ILE A 118 -22.43 -38.18 11.88
C ILE A 118 -22.26 -36.75 12.41
N LEU A 119 -22.37 -36.56 13.73
CA LEU A 119 -22.33 -35.24 14.34
C LEU A 119 -20.96 -34.56 14.20
N ILE A 120 -19.87 -35.30 14.39
CA ILE A 120 -18.50 -34.77 14.29
C ILE A 120 -18.21 -34.16 12.90
N PRO A 121 -18.40 -34.86 11.76
CA PRO A 121 -18.15 -34.27 10.45
C PRO A 121 -19.12 -33.13 10.14
N LEU A 122 -20.35 -33.16 10.65
CA LEU A 122 -21.33 -32.09 10.46
C LEU A 122 -20.94 -30.82 11.22
N LEU A 123 -20.43 -30.95 12.46
CA LEU A 123 -19.85 -29.85 13.23
C LEU A 123 -18.58 -29.32 12.57
N ALA A 124 -17.71 -30.20 12.05
CA ALA A 124 -16.50 -29.80 11.34
C ALA A 124 -16.84 -29.02 10.06
N ALA A 125 -17.83 -29.49 9.28
CA ALA A 125 -18.33 -28.79 8.10
C ALA A 125 -18.95 -27.42 8.47
N GLY A 126 -19.77 -27.37 9.52
CA GLY A 126 -20.32 -26.11 10.03
C GLY A 126 -19.23 -25.13 10.48
N GLY A 127 -18.25 -25.61 11.23
CA GLY A 127 -17.08 -24.83 11.64
C GLY A 127 -16.26 -24.31 10.46
N TYR A 128 -16.04 -25.13 9.43
CA TYR A 128 -15.36 -24.75 8.20
C TYR A 128 -16.12 -23.66 7.43
N VAL A 129 -17.45 -23.77 7.31
CA VAL A 129 -18.29 -22.76 6.65
C VAL A 129 -18.23 -21.44 7.41
N VAL A 130 -18.34 -21.45 8.74
CA VAL A 130 -18.21 -20.23 9.57
C VAL A 130 -16.84 -19.61 9.42
N TYR A 131 -15.78 -20.42 9.44
CA TYR A 131 -14.40 -19.97 9.23
C TYR A 131 -14.23 -19.32 7.85
N LYS A 132 -14.71 -19.96 6.78
CA LYS A 132 -14.67 -19.41 5.42
C LYS A 132 -15.51 -18.16 5.26
N ASN A 133 -16.68 -18.08 5.90
CA ASN A 133 -17.51 -16.87 5.89
C ASN A 133 -16.79 -15.69 6.55
N ARG A 134 -16.07 -15.95 7.66
CA ARG A 134 -15.22 -14.93 8.29
C ARG A 134 -14.11 -14.47 7.34
N GLN A 135 -13.42 -15.37 6.65
CA GLN A 135 -12.42 -15.01 5.64
C GLN A 135 -13.04 -14.17 4.51
N TYR A 136 -14.20 -14.58 3.99
CA TYR A 136 -14.92 -13.89 2.92
C TYR A 136 -15.28 -12.43 3.28
N ASN A 137 -15.70 -12.20 4.52
CA ASN A 137 -16.02 -10.84 5.02
C ASN A 137 -14.78 -9.98 5.27
N GLN A 138 -13.60 -10.61 5.33
CA GLN A 138 -12.31 -9.95 5.58
C GLN A 138 -11.43 -9.88 4.32
N LEU A 139 -11.95 -10.23 3.14
CA LEU A 139 -11.20 -10.15 1.89
C LEU A 139 -10.81 -8.71 1.60
N GLN A 140 -9.53 -8.51 1.30
CA GLN A 140 -9.00 -7.19 0.96
C GLN A 140 -9.54 -6.76 -0.42
N ARG A 141 -9.84 -5.47 -0.56
CA ARG A 141 -10.09 -4.89 -1.88
C ARG A 141 -8.77 -4.50 -2.52
N LEU A 142 -8.59 -4.88 -3.77
CA LEU A 142 -7.52 -4.41 -4.62
C LEU A 142 -8.08 -3.43 -5.64
N TYR A 143 -7.39 -2.31 -5.81
CA TYR A 143 -7.72 -1.21 -6.70
C TYR A 143 -6.75 -1.18 -7.87
N SER A 144 -7.23 -0.79 -9.05
CA SER A 144 -6.35 -0.56 -10.18
C SER A 144 -5.52 0.72 -9.99
N VAL A 145 -4.23 0.66 -10.34
CA VAL A 145 -3.34 1.84 -10.40
C VAL A 145 -3.15 2.37 -11.82
N THR A 146 -3.91 1.89 -12.81
CA THR A 146 -3.88 2.44 -14.17
C THR A 146 -5.17 2.12 -14.91
N ASP A 147 -5.38 2.78 -16.04
CA ASP A 147 -6.43 2.42 -16.98
C ASP A 147 -5.98 1.25 -17.85
N ASN A 148 -6.97 0.55 -18.40
CA ASN A 148 -6.85 -0.54 -19.35
C ASN A 148 -6.10 -1.77 -18.84
N VAL A 149 -6.34 -2.13 -17.58
CA VAL A 149 -5.81 -3.38 -17.00
C VAL A 149 -6.72 -4.54 -17.40
N ALA A 150 -6.19 -5.49 -18.16
CA ALA A 150 -6.94 -6.67 -18.57
C ALA A 150 -7.30 -7.55 -17.36
N VAL A 151 -8.58 -7.96 -17.29
CA VAL A 151 -9.10 -8.93 -16.33
C VAL A 151 -9.29 -10.24 -17.08
N ARG A 152 -8.64 -11.31 -16.61
CA ARG A 152 -8.61 -12.59 -17.34
C ARG A 152 -9.23 -13.73 -16.54
N ASN A 153 -9.74 -14.75 -17.22
CA ASN A 153 -10.07 -16.02 -16.57
C ASN A 153 -8.82 -16.90 -16.39
N ILE A 154 -9.00 -18.11 -15.87
CA ILE A 154 -7.90 -19.06 -15.64
C ILE A 154 -7.21 -19.52 -16.95
N HIS A 155 -7.92 -19.46 -18.08
CA HIS A 155 -7.41 -19.80 -19.40
C HIS A 155 -6.69 -18.64 -20.08
N GLY A 156 -6.59 -17.48 -19.42
CA GLY A 156 -5.96 -16.30 -19.97
C GLY A 156 -6.83 -15.48 -20.91
N GLU A 157 -8.09 -15.85 -21.10
CA GLU A 157 -9.01 -15.10 -21.96
C GLU A 157 -9.42 -13.81 -21.27
N ASN A 158 -9.52 -12.72 -22.04
CA ASN A 158 -9.92 -11.43 -21.51
C ASN A 158 -11.44 -11.41 -21.26
N VAL A 159 -11.84 -11.27 -19.99
CA VAL A 159 -13.24 -11.26 -19.54
C VAL A 159 -13.68 -9.89 -19.05
N GLY A 160 -12.80 -8.90 -19.04
CA GLY A 160 -13.15 -7.56 -18.60
C GLY A 160 -11.95 -6.64 -18.46
N ARG A 161 -12.19 -5.47 -17.86
CA ARG A 161 -11.17 -4.44 -17.70
C ARG A 161 -11.31 -3.75 -16.37
N MET A 162 -10.17 -3.55 -15.71
CA MET A 162 -10.07 -2.65 -14.58
C MET A 162 -9.46 -1.32 -15.02
N ASP A 163 -10.11 -0.23 -14.62
CA ASP A 163 -9.65 1.12 -14.89
C ASP A 163 -9.52 1.89 -13.57
N ILE A 164 -8.62 2.87 -13.55
CA ILE A 164 -8.53 3.76 -12.40
C ILE A 164 -9.67 4.78 -12.44
N PHE A 165 -10.04 5.26 -13.63
CA PHE A 165 -11.21 6.13 -13.81
C PHE A 165 -12.43 5.32 -14.26
N THR A 166 -13.55 5.49 -13.55
CA THR A 166 -14.77 4.72 -13.80
C THR A 166 -15.37 5.08 -15.17
N GLY A 167 -15.38 4.13 -16.09
CA GLY A 167 -16.16 4.14 -17.33
C GLY A 167 -17.36 3.18 -17.27
N PRO A 168 -18.23 3.17 -18.31
CA PRO A 168 -19.47 2.37 -18.33
C PRO A 168 -19.28 0.85 -18.21
N SER A 169 -18.07 0.35 -18.43
CA SER A 169 -17.74 -1.09 -18.43
C SER A 169 -16.46 -1.41 -17.65
N SER A 170 -16.04 -0.50 -16.77
CA SER A 170 -14.79 -0.64 -16.04
C SER A 170 -15.02 -0.98 -14.58
N ILE A 171 -14.22 -1.90 -14.06
CA ILE A 171 -14.21 -2.26 -12.66
C ILE A 171 -13.08 -1.48 -11.97
N THR A 172 -13.36 -0.76 -10.89
CA THR A 172 -12.31 0.05 -10.21
C THR A 172 -11.59 -0.72 -9.11
N SER A 173 -12.28 -1.69 -8.49
CA SER A 173 -11.73 -2.52 -7.44
C SER A 173 -12.40 -3.90 -7.45
N LEU A 174 -11.67 -4.94 -7.06
CA LEU A 174 -12.22 -6.28 -6.82
C LEU A 174 -11.72 -6.82 -5.47
N ARG A 175 -12.43 -7.81 -4.93
CA ARG A 175 -12.01 -8.48 -3.69
C ARG A 175 -11.01 -9.57 -4.00
N GLU A 176 -9.90 -9.59 -3.29
CA GLU A 176 -8.91 -10.64 -3.39
C GLU A 176 -9.42 -11.96 -2.83
N ALA A 177 -9.39 -13.04 -3.61
CA ALA A 177 -9.82 -14.37 -3.17
C ALA A 177 -8.77 -15.01 -2.25
N ASP A 178 -7.48 -14.80 -2.55
CA ASP A 178 -6.33 -15.22 -1.75
C ASP A 178 -5.07 -14.43 -2.12
N ALA A 179 -4.03 -14.51 -1.28
CA ALA A 179 -2.80 -13.75 -1.45
C ALA A 179 -1.77 -14.40 -2.40
N ALA A 180 -2.09 -15.52 -3.05
CA ALA A 180 -1.16 -16.22 -3.92
C ALA A 180 -0.97 -15.50 -5.26
N ILE A 181 0.17 -15.76 -5.90
CA ILE A 181 0.49 -15.26 -7.23
C ILE A 181 0.33 -16.41 -8.22
N TYR A 182 -0.44 -16.16 -9.27
CA TYR A 182 -0.78 -17.12 -10.32
C TYR A 182 -0.12 -16.73 -11.64
N ASN A 183 0.46 -17.71 -12.31
CA ASN A 183 1.05 -17.54 -13.64
C ASN A 183 -0.01 -17.78 -14.70
N ILE A 184 -0.53 -16.72 -15.30
CA ILE A 184 -1.59 -16.77 -16.32
C ILE A 184 -0.97 -16.50 -17.69
N VAL A 185 -1.18 -17.40 -18.64
CA VAL A 185 -0.75 -17.21 -20.03
C VAL A 185 -1.63 -16.12 -20.65
N VAL A 186 -1.04 -15.07 -21.22
CA VAL A 186 -1.79 -13.87 -21.67
C VAL A 186 -1.96 -13.78 -23.19
N ASP A 187 -1.20 -14.56 -23.95
CA ASP A 187 -1.19 -14.55 -25.41
C ASP A 187 -0.81 -15.92 -25.99
N LYS A 188 -0.85 -16.01 -27.33
CA LYS A 188 -0.62 -17.26 -28.07
C LYS A 188 0.85 -17.63 -28.12
N GLU A 189 1.71 -16.65 -27.91
CA GLU A 189 3.16 -16.77 -27.85
C GLU A 189 3.63 -17.40 -26.53
N GLY A 190 2.72 -17.56 -25.56
CA GLY A 190 2.99 -18.21 -24.28
C GLY A 190 3.55 -17.26 -23.22
N ASN A 191 3.41 -15.94 -23.39
CA ASN A 191 3.83 -14.99 -22.38
C ASN A 191 3.00 -15.17 -21.11
N VAL A 192 3.67 -15.09 -19.96
CA VAL A 192 3.06 -15.32 -18.65
C VAL A 192 2.98 -14.02 -17.87
N SER A 193 1.81 -13.76 -17.28
CA SER A 193 1.56 -12.67 -16.35
C SER A 193 1.39 -13.19 -14.93
N GLU A 194 2.23 -12.70 -14.03
CA GLU A 194 2.06 -12.88 -12.59
C GLU A 194 0.83 -12.10 -12.11
N SER A 195 -0.22 -12.81 -11.70
CA SER A 195 -1.54 -12.26 -11.45
C SER A 195 -2.06 -12.60 -10.05
N ARG A 196 -2.92 -11.76 -9.51
CA ARG A 196 -3.69 -12.01 -8.28
C ARG A 196 -5.06 -12.55 -8.63
N LYS A 197 -5.58 -13.47 -7.81
CA LYS A 197 -6.90 -14.07 -8.00
C LYS A 197 -7.95 -13.26 -7.25
N LEU A 198 -8.92 -12.73 -7.98
CA LEU A 198 -9.93 -11.81 -7.48
C LEU A 198 -11.33 -12.36 -7.73
N LEU A 199 -12.27 -11.98 -6.90
CA LEU A 199 -13.70 -12.24 -7.05
C LEU A 199 -14.34 -11.11 -7.86
N THR A 200 -15.21 -11.44 -8.80
CA THR A 200 -16.06 -10.44 -9.48
C THR A 200 -16.98 -9.73 -8.49
N ASP A 201 -17.45 -8.53 -8.84
CA ASP A 201 -18.27 -7.71 -7.93
C ASP A 201 -19.60 -8.39 -7.53
N ASP A 202 -20.14 -9.22 -8.42
CA ASP A 202 -21.37 -10.00 -8.20
C ASP A 202 -21.14 -11.37 -7.53
N ALA A 203 -19.89 -11.72 -7.22
CA ALA A 203 -19.57 -12.99 -6.56
C ALA A 203 -20.13 -13.04 -5.12
N THR A 204 -20.77 -14.15 -4.79
CA THR A 204 -21.34 -14.41 -3.47
C THR A 204 -20.40 -15.23 -2.58
N PHE A 205 -20.75 -15.37 -1.29
CA PHE A 205 -20.02 -16.28 -0.39
C PHE A 205 -20.01 -17.73 -0.91
N LYS A 206 -21.08 -18.17 -1.58
CA LYS A 206 -21.14 -19.52 -2.15
C LYS A 206 -20.11 -19.70 -3.26
N ASP A 207 -19.98 -18.70 -4.14
CA ASP A 207 -18.99 -18.71 -5.22
C ASP A 207 -17.57 -18.78 -4.67
N TYR A 208 -17.28 -18.04 -3.60
CA TYR A 208 -16.01 -18.13 -2.87
C TYR A 208 -15.80 -19.49 -2.21
N LEU A 209 -16.81 -20.02 -1.51
CA LEU A 209 -16.72 -21.27 -0.74
C LEU A 209 -16.47 -22.49 -1.64
N PHE A 210 -17.13 -22.53 -2.81
CA PHE A 210 -17.03 -23.63 -3.76
C PHE A 210 -16.04 -23.38 -4.90
N GLY A 211 -15.39 -22.20 -4.94
CA GLY A 211 -14.40 -21.87 -5.94
C GLY A 211 -14.97 -21.78 -7.35
N ASN A 212 -16.13 -21.15 -7.52
CA ASN A 212 -16.80 -21.00 -8.83
C ASN A 212 -15.88 -20.24 -9.81
N GLU A 213 -15.38 -20.94 -10.83
CA GLU A 213 -14.38 -20.42 -11.76
C GLU A 213 -14.90 -19.22 -12.57
N GLU A 214 -16.20 -19.16 -12.87
CA GLU A 214 -16.81 -18.04 -13.60
C GLU A 214 -16.82 -16.73 -12.80
N LYS A 215 -16.69 -16.83 -11.47
CA LYS A 215 -16.64 -15.69 -10.54
C LYS A 215 -15.22 -15.38 -10.07
N MET A 216 -14.23 -16.09 -10.59
CA MET A 216 -12.81 -15.96 -10.24
C MET A 216 -12.05 -15.41 -11.45
N VAL A 217 -11.44 -14.25 -11.27
CA VAL A 217 -10.66 -13.58 -12.31
C VAL A 217 -9.23 -13.35 -11.86
N TYR A 218 -8.35 -13.08 -12.81
CA TYR A 218 -6.94 -12.91 -12.61
C TYR A 218 -6.50 -11.58 -13.22
N VAL A 219 -5.82 -10.78 -12.40
CA VAL A 219 -5.37 -9.44 -12.79
C VAL A 219 -3.90 -9.30 -12.44
N ASN A 220 -3.11 -8.75 -13.35
CA ASN A 220 -1.66 -8.63 -13.19
C ASN A 220 -1.32 -7.83 -11.90
N LYS A 221 -0.49 -8.43 -11.05
CA LYS A 221 -0.18 -7.90 -9.70
C LYS A 221 0.48 -6.52 -9.74
N ASN A 222 1.20 -6.19 -10.82
CA ASN A 222 1.94 -4.94 -10.94
C ASN A 222 1.04 -3.71 -11.14
N TYR A 223 -0.25 -3.93 -11.44
CA TYR A 223 -1.23 -2.88 -11.64
C TYR A 223 -2.27 -2.80 -10.51
N LEU A 224 -2.02 -3.46 -9.38
CA LEU A 224 -2.93 -3.50 -8.24
C LEU A 224 -2.31 -2.86 -6.99
N THR A 225 -3.16 -2.25 -6.18
CA THR A 225 -2.83 -1.77 -4.83
C THR A 225 -3.94 -2.16 -3.85
N ASN A 226 -3.60 -2.46 -2.60
CA ASN A 226 -4.59 -2.65 -1.54
C ASN A 226 -4.85 -1.36 -0.74
N SER A 227 -4.24 -0.24 -1.13
CA SER A 227 -4.42 1.06 -0.49
C SER A 227 -5.48 1.88 -1.22
N GLU A 228 -6.62 2.09 -0.54
CA GLU A 228 -7.68 2.98 -1.02
C GLU A 228 -7.19 4.43 -1.12
N ASP A 229 -6.39 4.89 -0.16
CA ASP A 229 -5.78 6.21 -0.17
C ASP A 229 -4.88 6.38 -1.40
N TYR A 230 -4.05 5.38 -1.73
CA TYR A 230 -3.22 5.42 -2.93
C TYR A 230 -4.09 5.55 -4.20
N SER A 231 -5.18 4.78 -4.31
CA SER A 231 -6.10 4.86 -5.44
C SER A 231 -6.80 6.23 -5.52
N SER A 232 -7.21 6.78 -4.37
CA SER A 232 -7.86 8.09 -4.27
C SER A 232 -6.92 9.23 -4.67
N ILE A 233 -5.71 9.28 -4.10
CA ILE A 233 -4.66 10.24 -4.47
C ILE A 233 -4.38 10.11 -5.96
N GLN A 234 -4.28 8.89 -6.48
CA GLN A 234 -4.00 8.69 -7.89
C GLN A 234 -5.12 9.19 -8.82
N LYS A 235 -6.39 8.98 -8.46
CA LYS A 235 -7.53 9.54 -9.20
C LYS A 235 -7.49 11.07 -9.19
N THR A 236 -7.24 11.68 -8.03
CA THR A 236 -7.17 13.14 -7.89
C THR A 236 -6.00 13.71 -8.68
N VAL A 237 -4.79 13.20 -8.45
CA VAL A 237 -3.55 13.75 -9.01
C VAL A 237 -3.54 13.73 -10.52
N PHE A 238 -4.08 12.67 -11.14
CA PHE A 238 -4.06 12.49 -12.59
C PHE A 238 -5.38 12.90 -13.28
N SER A 239 -6.35 13.45 -12.57
CA SER A 239 -7.69 13.72 -13.12
C SER A 239 -7.69 14.68 -14.32
N GLU A 240 -6.87 15.72 -14.28
CA GLU A 240 -6.78 16.71 -15.36
C GLU A 240 -5.83 16.25 -16.47
N ILE A 241 -4.59 15.88 -16.10
CA ILE A 241 -3.55 15.51 -17.07
C ILE A 241 -3.93 14.28 -17.92
N SER A 242 -4.80 13.40 -17.42
CA SER A 242 -5.32 12.23 -18.16
C SER A 242 -6.06 12.60 -19.46
N ARG A 243 -6.57 13.83 -19.57
CA ARG A 243 -7.21 14.35 -20.80
C ARG A 243 -6.21 14.65 -21.92
N TYR A 244 -4.91 14.69 -21.60
CA TYR A 244 -3.83 15.03 -22.51
C TYR A 244 -3.02 13.78 -22.84
N ASN A 245 -3.48 13.01 -23.84
CA ASN A 245 -2.90 11.71 -24.23
C ASN A 245 -1.37 11.72 -24.40
N LYS A 246 -0.78 12.83 -24.88
CA LYS A 246 0.67 12.95 -25.06
C LYS A 246 1.44 12.99 -23.74
N GLU A 247 0.99 13.81 -22.81
CA GLU A 247 1.59 13.89 -21.47
C GLU A 247 1.36 12.59 -20.72
N MET A 248 0.15 12.03 -20.83
CA MET A 248 -0.17 10.78 -20.17
C MET A 248 0.67 9.59 -20.67
N ALA A 249 1.07 9.61 -21.95
CA ALA A 249 1.98 8.61 -22.52
C ALA A 249 3.41 8.70 -21.92
N LEU A 250 3.82 9.89 -21.45
CA LEU A 250 5.08 10.07 -20.73
C LEU A 250 4.98 9.57 -19.28
N ILE A 251 3.83 9.72 -18.63
CA ILE A 251 3.57 9.32 -17.23
C ILE A 251 3.19 7.83 -17.12
N LYS A 252 4.19 6.97 -17.37
CA LYS A 252 4.12 5.50 -17.19
C LYS A 252 4.02 5.09 -15.72
N SER A 253 3.79 3.79 -15.48
CA SER A 253 3.56 3.22 -14.13
C SER A 253 4.65 3.56 -13.10
N ASP A 254 5.92 3.48 -13.49
CA ASP A 254 7.08 3.86 -12.67
C ASP A 254 7.03 5.33 -12.22
N ILE A 255 6.69 6.23 -13.14
CA ILE A 255 6.57 7.67 -12.89
C ILE A 255 5.36 7.96 -12.01
N ARG A 256 4.23 7.28 -12.25
CA ARG A 256 3.04 7.40 -11.40
C ARG A 256 3.36 7.01 -9.96
N LYS A 257 4.07 5.89 -9.77
CA LYS A 257 4.53 5.45 -8.44
C LYS A 257 5.39 6.51 -7.76
N VAL A 258 6.32 7.12 -8.48
CA VAL A 258 7.18 8.19 -7.93
C VAL A 258 6.37 9.40 -7.49
N ILE A 259 5.44 9.87 -8.32
CA ILE A 259 4.58 11.02 -7.99
C ILE A 259 3.73 10.70 -6.76
N ILE A 260 2.98 9.59 -6.78
CA ILE A 260 2.05 9.23 -5.70
C ILE A 260 2.79 8.89 -4.42
N GLY A 261 3.88 8.12 -4.50
CA GLY A 261 4.70 7.77 -3.36
C GLY A 261 5.39 8.99 -2.72
N SER A 262 5.80 9.96 -3.53
CA SER A 262 6.33 11.24 -3.01
C SER A 262 5.22 12.05 -2.37
N LEU A 263 4.05 12.20 -3.03
CA LEU A 263 2.90 12.92 -2.47
C LEU A 263 2.47 12.34 -1.13
N ALA A 264 2.43 11.01 -0.98
CA ALA A 264 2.10 10.32 0.27
C ALA A 264 2.97 10.72 1.48
N MET A 265 4.13 11.36 1.24
CA MET A 265 5.01 11.88 2.29
C MET A 265 4.62 13.29 2.75
N ASP A 266 3.74 13.98 2.04
CA ASP A 266 3.22 15.32 2.35
C ASP A 266 1.69 15.38 2.14
N GLY A 267 0.95 15.21 3.24
CA GLY A 267 -0.50 15.20 3.25
C GLY A 267 -1.16 16.51 2.76
N SER A 268 -0.44 17.63 2.77
CA SER A 268 -0.97 18.93 2.31
C SER A 268 -1.25 18.96 0.82
N LEU A 269 -0.61 18.07 0.06
CA LEU A 269 -0.66 18.03 -1.40
C LEU A 269 -1.67 17.01 -1.96
N TYR A 270 -2.35 16.23 -1.11
CA TYR A 270 -3.23 15.12 -1.54
C TYR A 270 -4.40 15.55 -2.43
N ASN A 271 -4.88 16.78 -2.24
CA ASN A 271 -6.02 17.33 -2.98
C ASN A 271 -5.61 18.09 -4.24
N LEU A 272 -4.31 18.15 -4.53
CA LEU A 272 -3.79 18.83 -5.71
C LEU A 272 -3.73 17.87 -6.90
N HIS A 273 -3.90 18.42 -8.10
CA HIS A 273 -3.80 17.66 -9.34
C HIS A 273 -2.73 18.24 -10.26
N ILE A 274 -2.18 17.39 -11.13
CA ILE A 274 -1.22 17.81 -12.16
C ILE A 274 -1.98 18.63 -13.20
N LYS A 275 -1.62 19.91 -13.28
CA LYS A 275 -2.18 20.87 -14.23
C LYS A 275 -1.36 20.82 -15.52
N ASN A 276 -2.02 20.78 -16.68
CA ASN A 276 -1.32 21.02 -17.95
C ASN A 276 -1.34 22.54 -18.23
N PRO A 277 -0.23 23.26 -18.09
CA PRO A 277 -0.20 24.72 -18.17
C PRO A 277 -0.60 25.26 -19.54
N CYS A 278 -0.34 24.54 -20.64
CA CYS A 278 -0.43 25.13 -22.00
C CYS A 278 -1.28 24.33 -22.99
N GLY A 279 -1.88 23.20 -22.59
CA GLY A 279 -2.68 22.35 -23.48
C GLY A 279 -1.97 21.96 -24.79
N ASN A 280 -0.64 21.88 -24.73
CA ASN A 280 0.20 21.84 -25.92
C ASN A 280 0.21 20.45 -26.57
N ASN A 281 0.11 20.43 -27.89
CA ASN A 281 0.17 19.21 -28.71
C ASN A 281 1.53 19.02 -29.43
N SER A 282 2.55 19.83 -29.16
CA SER A 282 3.88 19.63 -29.76
C SER A 282 4.59 18.39 -29.20
N THR A 283 5.43 17.74 -30.01
CA THR A 283 6.32 16.64 -29.58
C THR A 283 7.65 17.15 -29.03
N GLU A 284 7.98 18.42 -29.24
CA GLU A 284 9.26 19.01 -28.81
C GLU A 284 9.19 19.57 -27.39
N TYR A 285 7.99 19.83 -26.88
CA TYR A 285 7.75 20.50 -25.61
C TYR A 285 6.81 19.64 -24.75
N THR A 286 7.04 19.64 -23.45
CA THR A 286 6.22 18.91 -22.46
C THR A 286 5.97 19.78 -21.24
N SER A 287 4.89 19.51 -20.52
CA SER A 287 4.57 20.06 -19.20
C SER A 287 5.10 19.22 -18.05
N VAL A 288 5.69 18.05 -18.35
CA VAL A 288 6.19 17.10 -17.37
C VAL A 288 7.63 16.69 -17.72
N ILE A 289 8.59 17.08 -16.90
CA ILE A 289 9.95 16.54 -17.01
C ILE A 289 9.96 15.13 -16.42
N LYS A 290 10.51 14.19 -17.17
CA LYS A 290 10.99 12.90 -16.67
C LYS A 290 12.51 12.86 -16.81
N HIS A 291 13.22 12.64 -15.71
CA HIS A 291 14.67 12.46 -15.72
C HIS A 291 15.09 11.28 -14.85
N THR A 292 16.08 10.50 -15.28
CA THR A 292 16.68 9.43 -14.47
C THR A 292 18.09 9.86 -14.08
N LEU A 293 18.42 9.74 -12.80
CA LEU A 293 19.75 10.09 -12.29
C LEU A 293 20.85 9.19 -12.84
N LYS A 294 22.11 9.57 -12.60
CA LYS A 294 23.29 8.81 -13.04
C LYS A 294 23.34 7.39 -12.46
N ASP A 295 22.70 7.15 -11.32
CA ASP A 295 22.55 5.81 -10.72
C ASP A 295 21.63 4.88 -11.53
N LYS A 296 20.93 5.41 -12.55
CA LYS A 296 19.97 4.73 -13.43
C LYS A 296 18.76 4.12 -12.72
N LYS A 297 18.57 4.41 -11.43
CA LYS A 297 17.49 3.86 -10.60
C LYS A 297 16.56 4.94 -10.08
N THR A 298 17.12 6.08 -9.68
CA THR A 298 16.35 7.18 -9.12
C THR A 298 15.71 7.96 -10.25
N ILE A 299 14.38 8.07 -10.18
CA ILE A 299 13.58 8.84 -11.13
C ILE A 299 13.20 10.16 -10.49
N ILE A 300 13.31 11.23 -11.27
CA ILE A 300 12.84 12.56 -10.97
C ILE A 300 11.72 12.91 -11.94
N VAL A 301 10.68 13.53 -11.39
CA VAL A 301 9.56 14.06 -12.14
C VAL A 301 9.36 15.51 -11.74
N ILE A 302 9.26 16.43 -12.70
CA ILE A 302 8.87 17.83 -12.43
C ILE A 302 7.59 18.15 -13.19
N CYS A 303 6.57 18.61 -12.48
CA CYS A 303 5.33 19.10 -13.09
C CYS A 303 4.65 20.16 -12.22
N LYS A 304 3.70 20.88 -12.79
CA LYS A 304 2.90 21.90 -12.11
C LYS A 304 1.69 21.26 -11.42
N LEU A 305 1.44 21.61 -10.16
CA LEU A 305 0.22 21.24 -9.46
C LEU A 305 -0.81 22.38 -9.51
N SER A 306 -2.03 22.09 -9.09
CA SER A 306 -3.18 23.01 -9.14
C SER A 306 -3.08 24.23 -8.20
N ASP A 307 -2.12 24.23 -7.27
CA ASP A 307 -1.73 25.41 -6.49
C ASP A 307 -0.82 26.39 -7.27
N ASN A 308 -0.59 26.11 -8.55
CA ASN A 308 0.25 26.86 -9.49
C ASN A 308 1.76 26.83 -9.20
N LYS A 309 2.24 25.90 -8.36
CA LYS A 309 3.66 25.69 -8.13
C LYS A 309 4.17 24.49 -8.93
N PHE A 310 5.44 24.55 -9.31
CA PHE A 310 6.15 23.39 -9.86
C PHE A 310 6.77 22.58 -8.74
N TYR A 311 6.53 21.27 -8.74
CA TYR A 311 7.08 20.34 -7.77
C TYR A 311 8.02 19.35 -8.44
N LYS A 312 9.10 19.03 -7.73
CA LYS A 312 10.02 17.94 -8.02
C LYS A 312 9.67 16.75 -7.13
N PHE A 313 9.26 15.66 -7.76
CA PHE A 313 9.04 14.36 -7.14
C PHE A 313 10.25 13.47 -7.40
N LYS A 314 10.66 12.69 -6.39
CA LYS A 314 11.87 11.86 -6.46
C LYS A 314 11.62 10.51 -5.81
N GLY A 315 12.09 9.43 -6.43
CA GLY A 315 11.96 8.10 -5.84
C GLY A 315 12.63 6.99 -6.62
N LEU A 316 12.68 5.82 -5.98
CA LEU A 316 13.12 4.54 -6.51
C LEU A 316 11.89 3.61 -6.54
N PRO A 317 11.17 3.55 -7.67
CA PRO A 317 9.90 2.82 -7.74
C PRO A 317 10.05 1.31 -7.54
N ASP A 318 11.20 0.73 -7.88
CA ASP A 318 11.48 -0.71 -7.68
C ASP A 318 11.70 -1.07 -6.21
N GLU A 319 12.18 -0.12 -5.41
CA GLU A 319 12.44 -0.28 -3.98
C GLU A 319 11.30 0.27 -3.10
N ASN A 320 10.24 0.82 -3.72
CA ASN A 320 9.16 1.55 -3.04
C ASN A 320 9.68 2.64 -2.07
N ARG A 321 10.77 3.31 -2.44
CA ARG A 321 11.38 4.37 -1.62
C ARG A 321 11.19 5.72 -2.29
N TYR A 322 10.54 6.65 -1.60
CA TYR A 322 10.15 7.96 -2.13
C TYR A 322 10.61 9.08 -1.20
N PHE A 323 10.74 10.28 -1.76
CA PHE A 323 11.17 11.47 -1.02
C PHE A 323 10.04 12.51 -1.02
N PRO A 324 9.93 13.36 0.02
CA PRO A 324 8.96 14.45 0.05
C PRO A 324 9.10 15.36 -1.20
N PRO A 325 7.98 15.85 -1.77
CA PRO A 325 8.03 16.75 -2.92
C PRO A 325 8.76 18.04 -2.55
N GLN A 326 9.51 18.59 -3.50
CA GLN A 326 10.23 19.85 -3.34
C GLN A 326 9.71 20.89 -4.32
N VAL A 327 9.46 22.11 -3.87
CA VAL A 327 9.13 23.20 -4.79
C VAL A 327 10.34 23.51 -5.66
N VAL A 328 10.12 23.62 -6.97
CA VAL A 328 11.16 23.95 -7.93
C VAL A 328 11.44 25.44 -7.89
N GLN A 329 12.72 25.76 -7.78
CA GLN A 329 13.20 27.13 -7.68
C GLN A 329 14.01 27.55 -8.91
N VAL A 330 13.93 28.84 -9.21
CA VAL A 330 14.77 29.57 -10.15
C VAL A 330 15.75 30.45 -9.38
N LYS A 331 16.99 30.50 -9.83
CA LYS A 331 17.97 31.45 -9.35
C LYS A 331 17.76 32.81 -10.01
N ASN A 332 17.44 33.83 -9.22
CA ASN A 332 17.25 35.19 -9.71
C ASN A 332 18.56 35.72 -10.31
N PRO A 333 18.56 36.19 -11.58
CA PRO A 333 19.75 36.72 -12.23
C PRO A 333 20.33 37.98 -11.55
N GLU A 334 19.50 38.81 -10.93
CA GLU A 334 19.92 40.11 -10.38
C GLU A 334 20.50 40.05 -8.95
N GLY A 335 20.19 38.97 -8.21
CA GLY A 335 20.55 38.88 -6.79
C GLY A 335 21.01 37.50 -6.33
N GLY A 336 21.01 36.49 -7.20
CA GLY A 336 21.42 35.12 -6.87
C GLY A 336 20.51 34.37 -5.89
N ASN A 337 19.50 35.05 -5.33
CA ASN A 337 18.50 34.45 -4.45
C ASN A 337 17.63 33.45 -5.22
N MET A 338 17.17 32.42 -4.51
CA MET A 338 16.26 31.41 -5.04
C MET A 338 14.83 31.89 -4.90
N ILE A 339 14.06 31.84 -5.98
CA ILE A 339 12.64 32.18 -6.03
C ILE A 339 11.86 31.00 -6.60
N ASP A 340 10.64 30.78 -6.11
CA ASP A 340 9.79 29.74 -6.67
C ASP A 340 9.39 30.09 -8.11
N ILE A 341 9.22 29.08 -8.96
CA ILE A 341 8.66 29.25 -10.30
C ILE A 341 7.14 29.47 -10.15
N GLU A 342 6.74 30.62 -9.64
CA GLU A 342 5.33 30.93 -9.41
C GLU A 342 4.70 31.68 -10.60
N ALA A 343 3.39 31.45 -10.78
CA ALA A 343 2.46 32.09 -11.72
C ALA A 343 2.61 31.80 -13.22
N ALA A 344 3.81 31.57 -13.76
CA ALA A 344 3.95 31.37 -15.21
C ALA A 344 3.48 29.96 -15.65
N ASP A 345 2.68 29.91 -16.71
CA ASP A 345 2.39 28.68 -17.44
C ASP A 345 3.54 28.42 -18.42
N LEU A 346 4.37 27.41 -18.08
CA LEU A 346 5.63 27.12 -18.75
C LEU A 346 5.64 25.70 -19.33
N LEU A 347 6.41 25.56 -20.40
CA LEU A 347 6.76 24.31 -21.07
C LEU A 347 8.25 24.02 -20.90
N PHE A 348 8.60 22.75 -20.99
CA PHE A 348 9.96 22.25 -20.93
C PHE A 348 10.37 21.67 -22.29
N ARG A 349 11.60 21.92 -22.71
CA ARG A 349 12.24 21.25 -23.86
C ARG A 349 13.65 20.84 -23.49
N PHE A 350 14.00 19.57 -23.78
CA PHE A 350 15.36 19.09 -23.60
C PHE A 350 16.18 19.36 -24.87
N THR A 351 17.24 20.15 -24.77
CA THR A 351 18.16 20.45 -25.88
C THR A 351 19.56 20.66 -25.34
N ASN A 352 20.59 20.29 -26.09
CA ASN A 352 22.00 20.47 -25.72
C ASN A 352 22.36 19.94 -24.31
N GLY A 353 21.73 18.83 -23.89
CA GLY A 353 22.00 18.22 -22.59
C GLY A 353 21.33 18.92 -21.39
N SER A 354 20.45 19.89 -21.60
CA SER A 354 19.68 20.52 -20.52
C SER A 354 18.21 20.77 -20.86
N TYR A 355 17.39 20.98 -19.83
CA TYR A 355 16.00 21.40 -19.96
C TYR A 355 15.92 22.92 -19.97
N PHE A 356 15.27 23.47 -20.99
CA PHE A 356 15.00 24.90 -21.12
C PHE A 356 13.52 25.18 -20.89
N LEU A 357 13.23 26.33 -20.28
CA LEU A 357 11.88 26.79 -20.00
C LEU A 357 11.36 27.67 -21.13
N TYR A 358 10.14 27.41 -21.56
CA TYR A 358 9.45 28.14 -22.62
C TYR A 358 8.08 28.61 -22.14
N THR A 359 7.59 29.71 -22.69
CA THR A 359 6.19 30.13 -22.49
C THR A 359 5.24 29.21 -23.24
N CYS A 360 3.93 29.29 -22.98
CA CYS A 360 2.92 28.56 -23.77
C CYS A 360 2.93 28.89 -25.27
N ASN A 361 3.42 30.09 -25.63
CA ASN A 361 3.62 30.51 -27.02
C ASN A 361 4.92 29.98 -27.63
N LYS A 362 5.67 29.13 -26.90
CA LYS A 362 6.95 28.53 -27.29
C LYS A 362 8.09 29.54 -27.40
N GLU A 363 7.98 30.68 -26.73
CA GLU A 363 9.06 31.65 -26.63
C GLU A 363 10.05 31.20 -25.56
N ASN A 364 11.35 31.26 -25.87
CA ASN A 364 12.39 30.88 -24.93
C ASN A 364 12.47 31.90 -23.79
N THR A 365 12.33 31.45 -22.55
CA THR A 365 12.47 32.33 -21.37
C THR A 365 13.94 32.57 -20.98
N SER A 366 14.87 31.92 -21.67
CA SER A 366 16.32 31.90 -21.38
C SER A 366 16.67 31.27 -20.04
N PHE A 367 15.75 30.54 -19.41
CA PHE A 367 16.05 29.73 -18.22
C PHE A 367 16.35 28.29 -18.62
N HIS A 368 17.38 27.71 -18.01
CA HIS A 368 17.75 26.30 -18.17
C HIS A 368 18.08 25.61 -16.86
N ALA A 369 17.90 24.30 -16.83
CA ALA A 369 18.19 23.45 -15.69
C ALA A 369 19.71 23.37 -15.43
N LYS A 370 20.08 23.47 -14.16
CA LYS A 370 21.40 23.12 -13.65
C LYS A 370 21.34 21.77 -12.96
N PHE A 371 22.15 20.84 -13.45
CA PHE A 371 22.31 19.53 -12.87
C PHE A 371 23.44 19.52 -11.84
N ASP A 372 23.26 18.80 -10.74
CA ASP A 372 24.34 18.51 -9.80
C ASP A 372 25.22 17.33 -10.26
N GLU A 373 26.17 16.94 -9.42
CA GLU A 373 27.08 15.83 -9.68
C GLU A 373 26.35 14.48 -9.84
N THR A 374 25.17 14.32 -9.24
CA THR A 374 24.33 13.11 -9.32
C THR A 374 23.44 13.09 -10.56
N GLY A 375 23.34 14.22 -11.26
CA GLY A 375 22.40 14.42 -12.36
C GLY A 375 21.02 14.90 -11.90
N ASP A 376 20.86 15.35 -10.65
CA ASP A 376 19.61 15.92 -10.15
C ASP A 376 19.46 17.35 -10.63
N ILE A 377 18.23 17.75 -10.99
CA ILE A 377 17.91 19.13 -11.33
C ILE A 377 17.86 19.92 -10.03
N SER A 378 18.91 20.70 -9.77
CA SER A 378 19.02 21.50 -8.55
C SER A 378 18.14 22.74 -8.62
N TYR A 379 18.23 23.48 -9.72
CA TYR A 379 17.47 24.71 -9.97
C TYR A 379 17.50 25.09 -11.45
N PHE A 380 16.67 26.05 -11.84
CA PHE A 380 16.74 26.71 -13.14
C PHE A 380 17.46 28.06 -13.01
N THR A 381 18.29 28.42 -13.98
CA THR A 381 19.04 29.68 -13.98
C THR A 381 18.95 30.35 -15.34
N TRP A 382 19.10 31.66 -15.36
CA TRP A 382 19.15 32.42 -16.61
C TRP A 382 20.45 32.13 -17.36
N SER A 383 20.38 31.93 -18.68
CA SER A 383 21.53 31.85 -19.57
C SER A 383 21.90 33.26 -20.05
N TYR A 384 22.94 33.86 -19.46
CA TYR A 384 23.53 35.09 -20.02
C TYR A 384 24.22 34.82 -21.37
N ASP A 385 24.69 33.59 -21.60
CA ASP A 385 25.70 33.27 -22.63
C ASP A 385 25.43 31.96 -23.41
N SER A 386 24.22 31.74 -23.94
CA SER A 386 23.99 30.62 -24.88
C SER A 386 23.16 30.98 -26.11
N LEU A 387 23.44 32.15 -26.69
CA LEU A 387 23.18 32.45 -28.10
C LEU A 387 24.52 32.69 -28.80
#